data_AF-A0A9D5FKX8-F1
#
_entry.id   AF-A0A9D5FKX8-F1
#
_cell.length_a   1.000
_cell.length_b   1.000
_cell.length_c   1.000
_cell.angle_alpha   90.00
_cell.angle_beta   90.00
_cell.angle_gamma   90.00
#
_symmetry.space_group_name_H-M   'P 1'
#
loop_
_entity.id
_entity.type
_entity.pdbx_description
1 polymer ?
#
loop_
_entity_poly.entity_id
_entity_poly.type
_entity_poly.pdbx_seq_one_letter_code
_entity_poly.pdbx_strand_id
1 'polypeptide(L)'
;MALLPVTLPRMIELDAVKWAVLLCCGLMIGFTKTGVPGLGILAVIILANVISPRLSTGLILPVLIVGDIFAVAYYRRHAVWKHLVKLLPWAILGIIPGYLLLDKLTDAQFKPVIGGIALVLIVMRHIQARISDKTPKFMESAWFAAIVGVLAGIVTMMANAAGPIMTVYLLAMRLPKNEFIGTGAWYFLILNCIKVPFSSDLGLINPMTLQINLAMFPLVVIGALAGIAVQKRIKQEHFNLVAEILAAAAAVKLLI
;
A
#
# COMPACT_ATOMS: atom_id res chain seq x y z
N MET A 1 -7.30 36.19 -8.71
CA MET A 1 -8.47 35.29 -8.68
C MET A 1 -8.32 34.42 -7.45
N ALA A 2 -8.87 34.89 -6.33
CA ALA A 2 -8.72 34.26 -5.03
C ALA A 2 -9.51 32.95 -5.00
N LEU A 3 -8.81 31.83 -4.80
CA LEU A 3 -9.44 30.54 -4.52
C LEU A 3 -10.18 30.68 -3.19
N LEU A 4 -11.51 30.65 -3.25
CA LEU A 4 -12.37 30.61 -2.07
C LEU A 4 -11.93 29.44 -1.18
N PRO A 5 -11.86 29.62 0.16
CA PRO A 5 -11.65 28.51 1.06
C PRO A 5 -12.86 27.58 0.89
N VAL A 6 -12.61 26.38 0.38
CA VAL A 6 -13.59 25.29 0.37
C VAL A 6 -13.99 25.06 1.82
N THR A 7 -15.11 25.66 2.22
CA THR A 7 -15.71 25.42 3.52
C THR A 7 -16.17 23.97 3.51
N LEU A 8 -15.45 23.14 4.27
CA LEU A 8 -15.61 21.70 4.38
C LEU A 8 -16.55 21.22 5.53
N PRO A 9 -17.63 21.90 5.98
CA PRO A 9 -18.43 21.38 7.10
C PRO A 9 -19.55 20.39 6.69
N ARG A 10 -19.52 19.78 5.49
CA ARG A 10 -20.63 18.89 5.02
C ARG A 10 -20.23 17.58 4.32
N MET A 11 -18.93 17.31 4.12
CA MET A 11 -18.48 16.22 3.23
C MET A 11 -18.38 14.84 3.88
N ILE A 12 -18.47 14.72 5.21
CA ILE A 12 -18.45 13.42 5.89
C ILE A 12 -19.55 13.35 6.96
N GLU A 13 -20.81 13.23 6.51
CA GLU A 13 -21.86 12.70 7.39
C GLU A 13 -21.58 11.21 7.61
N LEU A 14 -20.92 10.91 8.74
CA LEU A 14 -20.63 9.54 9.18
C LEU A 14 -21.84 9.00 9.94
N ASP A 15 -22.68 8.25 9.25
CA ASP A 15 -23.65 7.37 9.90
C ASP A 15 -22.93 6.20 10.61
N ALA A 16 -23.68 5.42 11.39
CA ALA A 16 -23.15 4.28 12.13
C ALA A 16 -22.50 3.23 11.22
N VAL A 17 -22.98 3.07 9.98
CA VAL A 17 -22.45 2.10 9.02
C VAL A 17 -21.08 2.55 8.53
N LYS A 18 -20.91 3.83 8.17
CA LYS A 18 -19.62 4.38 7.73
C LYS A 18 -18.58 4.31 8.85
N TRP A 19 -18.97 4.55 10.09
CA TRP A 19 -18.09 4.36 11.25
C TRP A 19 -17.66 2.90 11.42
N ALA A 20 -18.59 1.95 11.36
CA ALA A 20 -18.27 0.54 11.44
C ALA A 20 -17.29 0.10 10.33
N VAL A 21 -17.49 0.61 9.12
CA VAL A 21 -16.59 0.36 7.99
C VAL A 21 -15.20 0.94 8.23
N LEU A 22 -15.09 2.20 8.69
CA LEU A 22 -13.81 2.83 9.02
C LEU A 22 -13.02 2.02 10.07
N LEU A 23 -13.68 1.63 11.16
CA LEU A 23 -13.06 0.85 12.22
C LEU A 23 -12.62 -0.54 11.73
N CYS A 24 -13.45 -1.21 10.92
CA CYS A 24 -13.11 -2.48 10.28
C CYS A 24 -11.89 -2.33 9.36
N CYS A 25 -11.85 -1.28 8.55
CA CYS A 25 -10.70 -1.00 7.69
C CYS A 25 -9.43 -0.70 8.49
N GLY A 26 -9.52 0.01 9.62
CA GLY A 26 -8.40 0.19 10.55
C GLY A 26 -7.82 -1.15 11.02
N LEU A 27 -8.69 -2.07 11.47
CA LEU A 27 -8.32 -3.43 11.86
C LEU A 27 -7.65 -4.20 10.70
N MET A 28 -8.25 -4.18 9.51
CA MET A 28 -7.71 -4.84 8.31
C MET A 28 -6.34 -4.30 7.90
N ILE A 29 -6.16 -2.97 7.96
CA ILE A 29 -4.88 -2.33 7.63
C ILE A 29 -3.80 -2.79 8.60
N GLY A 30 -4.05 -2.72 9.91
CA GLY A 30 -3.11 -3.20 10.93
C GLY A 30 -2.73 -4.67 10.72
N PHE A 31 -3.72 -5.53 10.50
CA PHE A 31 -3.52 -6.96 10.25
C PHE A 31 -2.66 -7.21 9.01
N THR A 32 -2.92 -6.48 7.92
CA THR A 32 -2.16 -6.64 6.68
C THR A 32 -0.70 -6.22 6.83
N LYS A 33 -0.43 -5.11 7.55
CA LYS A 33 0.92 -4.55 7.66
C LYS A 33 1.92 -5.48 8.36
N THR A 34 1.44 -6.34 9.24
CA THR A 34 2.26 -7.25 10.05
C THR A 34 2.05 -8.74 9.76
N GLY A 35 0.96 -9.06 9.07
CA GLY A 35 0.49 -10.40 8.78
C GLY A 35 0.74 -10.78 7.33
N VAL A 36 -0.36 -11.02 6.60
CA VAL A 36 -0.32 -11.48 5.20
C VAL A 36 -0.44 -10.29 4.24
N PRO A 37 0.53 -10.11 3.32
CA PRO A 37 0.48 -9.05 2.31
C PRO A 37 -0.70 -9.23 1.36
N GLY A 38 -1.32 -8.12 0.95
CA GLY A 38 -2.36 -8.11 -0.10
C GLY A 38 -3.79 -7.81 0.37
N LEU A 39 -4.14 -8.12 1.63
CA LEU A 39 -5.47 -7.78 2.19
C LEU A 39 -5.70 -6.27 2.33
N GLY A 40 -4.64 -5.48 2.48
CA GLY A 40 -4.71 -4.04 2.70
C GLY A 40 -5.32 -3.28 1.52
N ILE A 41 -5.23 -3.82 0.30
CA ILE A 41 -5.92 -3.24 -0.85
C ILE A 41 -7.43 -3.31 -0.70
N LEU A 42 -7.96 -4.36 -0.07
CA LEU A 42 -9.39 -4.48 0.14
C LEU A 42 -9.88 -3.34 1.03
N ALA A 43 -9.14 -3.04 2.11
CA ALA A 43 -9.46 -1.92 2.99
C ALA A 43 -9.45 -0.57 2.26
N VAL A 44 -8.46 -0.35 1.39
CA VAL A 44 -8.37 0.86 0.55
C VAL A 44 -9.57 0.97 -0.41
N ILE A 45 -9.94 -0.12 -1.09
CA ILE A 45 -11.07 -0.13 -2.03
C ILE A 45 -12.40 0.09 -1.29
N ILE A 46 -12.59 -0.59 -0.15
CA ILE A 46 -13.80 -0.43 0.67
C ILE A 46 -13.97 1.04 1.09
N LEU A 47 -12.91 1.68 1.59
CA LEU A 47 -12.98 3.08 2.00
C LEU A 47 -13.19 4.05 0.84
N ALA A 48 -12.54 3.81 -0.31
CA ALA A 48 -12.74 4.63 -1.51
C ALA A 48 -14.20 4.64 -1.98
N ASN A 49 -14.94 3.55 -1.78
CA ASN A 49 -16.36 3.45 -2.11
C ASN A 49 -17.29 4.18 -1.12
N VAL A 50 -16.81 4.53 0.08
CA VAL A 50 -17.65 5.06 1.18
C VAL A 50 -17.54 6.58 1.32
N ILE A 51 -16.33 7.14 1.18
CA ILE A 51 -16.01 8.56 1.49
C ILE A 51 -15.37 9.31 0.32
N SER A 52 -15.43 8.77 -0.89
CA SER A 52 -14.71 9.17 -2.10
C SER A 52 -13.24 8.73 -2.15
N PRO A 53 -12.72 8.35 -3.34
CA PRO A 53 -11.33 7.93 -3.51
C PRO A 53 -10.30 8.98 -3.06
N ARG A 54 -10.51 10.25 -3.44
CA ARG A 54 -9.59 11.35 -3.11
C ARG A 54 -9.48 11.62 -1.61
N LEU A 55 -10.59 11.63 -0.89
CA LEU A 55 -10.54 11.82 0.58
C LEU A 55 -10.01 10.57 1.29
N SER A 56 -10.35 9.39 0.78
CA SER A 56 -9.85 8.11 1.29
C SER A 56 -8.31 8.05 1.27
N THR A 57 -7.67 8.58 0.23
CA THR A 57 -6.20 8.50 0.10
C THR A 57 -5.46 9.27 1.19
N GLY A 58 -5.90 10.49 1.53
CA GLY A 58 -5.32 11.26 2.62
C GLY A 58 -5.75 10.78 4.00
N LEU A 59 -7.02 10.38 4.18
CA LEU A 59 -7.52 9.88 5.46
C LEU A 59 -6.76 8.64 5.90
N ILE A 60 -6.57 7.67 4.99
CA ILE A 60 -5.90 6.40 5.31
C ILE A 60 -4.40 6.58 5.57
N LEU A 61 -3.78 7.67 5.11
CA LEU A 61 -2.32 7.80 5.16
C LEU A 61 -1.76 7.75 6.60
N PRO A 62 -2.25 8.51 7.59
CA PRO A 62 -1.84 8.36 8.99
C PRO A 62 -2.10 6.96 9.57
N VAL A 63 -3.22 6.33 9.18
CA VAL A 63 -3.57 4.96 9.60
C VAL A 63 -2.56 3.93 9.06
N LEU A 64 -2.11 4.08 7.82
CA LEU A 64 -1.04 3.26 7.24
C LEU A 64 0.28 3.47 7.97
N ILE A 65 0.64 4.72 8.29
CA ILE A 65 1.87 5.05 9.01
C ILE A 65 1.88 4.37 10.38
N VAL A 66 0.77 4.40 11.13
CA VAL A 66 0.68 3.69 12.42
C VAL A 66 0.88 2.18 12.22
N GLY A 67 0.21 1.56 11.24
CA GLY A 67 0.42 0.14 10.94
C GLY A 67 1.86 -0.19 10.54
N ASP A 68 2.49 0.68 9.75
CA ASP A 68 3.88 0.57 9.32
C ASP A 68 4.86 0.70 10.50
N ILE A 69 4.60 1.60 11.47
CA ILE A 69 5.41 1.74 12.68
C ILE A 69 5.40 0.44 13.48
N PHE A 70 4.24 -0.20 13.67
CA PHE A 70 4.16 -1.48 14.37
C PHE A 70 4.89 -2.60 13.61
N ALA A 71 4.74 -2.64 12.30
CA ALA A 71 5.45 -3.62 11.46
C ALA A 71 6.96 -3.42 11.50
N VAL A 72 7.46 -2.18 11.42
CA VAL A 72 8.89 -1.86 11.56
C VAL A 72 9.36 -2.18 12.98
N ALA A 73 8.64 -1.78 14.02
CA ALA A 73 9.04 -2.05 15.41
C ALA A 73 9.27 -3.54 15.65
N TYR A 74 8.42 -4.39 15.08
CA TYR A 74 8.51 -5.85 15.21
C TYR A 74 9.51 -6.50 14.25
N TYR A 75 9.51 -6.14 12.97
CA TYR A 75 10.28 -6.82 11.91
C TYR A 75 11.55 -6.09 11.44
N ARG A 76 11.91 -4.93 12.01
CA ARG A 76 13.04 -4.07 11.55
C ARG A 76 14.35 -4.80 11.30
N ARG A 77 14.67 -5.83 12.09
CA ARG A 77 15.93 -6.58 12.00
C ARG A 77 16.01 -7.48 10.77
N HIS A 78 14.88 -7.78 10.14
CA HIS A 78 14.80 -8.64 8.96
C HIS A 78 14.82 -7.84 7.64
N ALA A 79 14.91 -6.52 7.68
CA ALA A 79 14.84 -5.70 6.48
C ALA A 79 16.07 -5.88 5.57
N VAL A 80 15.84 -6.16 4.29
CA VAL A 80 16.89 -6.31 3.28
C VAL A 80 17.09 -4.99 2.53
N TRP A 81 17.95 -4.14 3.08
CA TRP A 81 18.20 -2.78 2.60
C TRP A 81 18.65 -2.69 1.14
N LYS A 82 19.35 -3.70 0.63
CA LYS A 82 19.80 -3.78 -0.77
C LYS A 82 18.64 -3.58 -1.76
N HIS A 83 17.46 -4.13 -1.46
CA HIS A 83 16.27 -3.97 -2.30
C HIS A 83 15.61 -2.59 -2.13
N LEU A 84 15.62 -2.06 -0.90
CA LEU A 84 15.06 -0.74 -0.60
C LEU A 84 15.81 0.38 -1.30
N VAL A 85 17.13 0.42 -1.18
CA VAL A 85 17.96 1.49 -1.77
C VAL A 85 17.86 1.49 -3.30
N LYS A 86 17.62 0.34 -3.92
CA LYS A 86 17.38 0.23 -5.37
C LYS A 86 16.02 0.77 -5.81
N LEU A 87 14.97 0.62 -5.00
CA LEU A 87 13.59 0.99 -5.37
C LEU A 87 13.17 2.38 -4.88
N LEU A 88 13.58 2.76 -3.67
CA LEU A 88 13.11 3.97 -2.98
C LEU A 88 13.36 5.25 -3.78
N PRO A 89 14.55 5.51 -4.38
CA PRO A 89 14.78 6.75 -5.12
C PRO A 89 13.77 6.94 -6.26
N TRP A 90 13.46 5.85 -6.97
CA TRP A 90 12.52 5.85 -8.08
C TRP A 90 11.07 5.95 -7.60
N ALA A 91 10.73 5.32 -6.48
CA ALA A 91 9.41 5.46 -5.88
C ALA A 91 9.16 6.87 -5.33
N ILE A 92 10.16 7.50 -4.73
CA ILE A 92 10.11 8.90 -4.31
C ILE A 92 9.93 9.79 -5.53
N LEU A 93 10.68 9.55 -6.61
CA LEU A 93 10.51 10.27 -7.88
C LEU A 93 9.09 10.10 -8.43
N GLY A 94 8.50 8.90 -8.33
CA GLY A 94 7.13 8.61 -8.76
C GLY A 94 6.04 9.29 -7.92
N ILE A 95 6.31 9.65 -6.66
CA ILE A 95 5.34 10.39 -5.83
C ILE A 95 5.03 11.76 -6.44
N ILE A 96 6.02 12.41 -7.06
CA ILE A 96 5.87 13.76 -7.64
C ILE A 96 4.78 13.79 -8.73
N PRO A 97 4.85 13.00 -9.82
CA PRO A 97 3.76 12.95 -10.78
C PRO A 97 2.46 12.44 -10.14
N GLY A 98 2.52 11.47 -9.21
CA GLY A 98 1.33 11.02 -8.49
C GLY A 98 0.60 12.16 -7.76
N TYR A 99 1.33 13.07 -7.12
CA TYR A 99 0.80 14.26 -6.45
C TYR A 99 0.18 15.25 -7.45
N LEU A 100 0.90 15.58 -8.52
CA LEU A 100 0.44 16.54 -9.54
C LEU A 100 -0.82 16.08 -10.29
N LEU A 101 -1.00 14.76 -10.37
CA LEU A 101 -2.07 14.09 -11.09
C LEU A 101 -3.29 13.78 -10.20
N LEU A 102 -3.12 13.77 -8.87
CA LEU A 102 -4.16 13.35 -7.91
C LEU A 102 -5.44 14.21 -8.02
N ASP A 103 -5.28 15.49 -8.31
CA ASP A 103 -6.40 16.43 -8.46
C ASP A 103 -6.96 16.50 -9.88
N LYS A 104 -6.29 15.90 -10.86
CA LYS A 104 -6.58 16.08 -12.28
C LYS A 104 -7.20 14.86 -12.94
N LEU A 105 -7.12 13.68 -12.31
CA LEU A 105 -7.45 12.42 -12.97
C LEU A 105 -8.52 11.66 -12.21
N THR A 106 -9.40 11.03 -12.98
CA THR A 106 -10.43 10.16 -12.42
C THR A 106 -9.87 8.77 -12.18
N ASP A 107 -10.31 8.13 -11.10
CA ASP A 107 -10.00 6.75 -10.73
C ASP A 107 -10.02 5.75 -11.89
N ALA A 108 -10.96 5.94 -12.83
CA ALA A 108 -11.17 5.07 -13.99
C ALA A 108 -9.97 5.01 -14.95
N GLN A 109 -9.11 6.04 -14.95
CA GLN A 109 -7.97 6.11 -15.86
C GLN A 109 -6.73 5.40 -15.29
N PHE A 110 -6.60 5.31 -13.96
CA PHE A 110 -5.40 4.79 -13.30
C PHE A 110 -5.50 3.33 -12.93
N LYS A 111 -6.67 2.87 -12.44
CA LYS A 111 -6.86 1.50 -11.99
C LYS A 111 -6.38 0.47 -13.04
N PRO A 112 -6.74 0.57 -14.34
CA PRO A 112 -6.32 -0.43 -15.34
C PRO A 112 -4.80 -0.50 -15.56
N VAL A 113 -4.09 0.64 -15.47
CA VAL A 113 -2.62 0.68 -15.63
C VAL A 113 -1.96 -0.09 -14.48
N ILE A 114 -2.42 0.13 -13.25
CA ILE A 114 -1.89 -0.52 -12.04
C ILE A 114 -2.15 -2.02 -12.08
N GLY A 115 -3.40 -2.39 -12.41
CA GLY A 115 -3.81 -3.77 -12.57
C GLY A 115 -3.00 -4.47 -13.65
N GLY A 116 -2.75 -3.80 -14.79
CA GLY A 116 -1.94 -4.32 -15.89
C GLY A 116 -0.49 -4.57 -15.49
N ILE A 117 0.16 -3.61 -14.81
CA ILE A 117 1.54 -3.78 -14.31
C ILE A 117 1.61 -4.94 -13.31
N ALA A 118 0.71 -4.98 -12.34
CA ALA A 118 0.69 -6.05 -11.34
C ALA A 118 0.46 -7.42 -12.00
N LEU A 119 -0.45 -7.50 -12.98
CA LEU A 119 -0.71 -8.74 -13.73
C LEU A 119 0.51 -9.18 -14.53
N VAL A 120 1.17 -8.26 -15.25
CA VAL A 120 2.42 -8.55 -15.98
C VAL A 120 3.48 -9.10 -15.03
N LEU A 121 3.70 -8.46 -13.90
CA LEU A 121 4.70 -8.90 -12.92
C LEU A 121 4.36 -10.31 -12.36
N ILE A 122 3.08 -10.61 -12.13
CA ILE A 122 2.63 -11.93 -11.65
C ILE A 122 2.84 -13.00 -12.72
N VAL A 123 2.43 -12.72 -13.96
CA VAL A 123 2.62 -13.63 -15.09
C VAL A 123 4.11 -13.91 -15.30
N MET A 124 4.95 -12.87 -15.26
CA MET A 124 6.42 -13.01 -15.35
C MET A 124 6.97 -13.89 -14.22
N ARG A 125 6.51 -13.69 -12.99
CA ARG A 125 6.91 -14.53 -11.85
C ARG A 125 6.49 -15.99 -12.03
N HIS A 126 5.26 -16.24 -12.48
CA HIS A 126 4.73 -17.60 -12.65
C HIS A 126 5.45 -18.35 -13.77
N ILE A 127 5.68 -17.69 -14.90
CA ILE A 127 6.47 -18.23 -16.02
C ILE A 127 7.88 -18.57 -15.53
N GLN A 128 8.51 -17.65 -14.79
CA GLN A 128 9.84 -17.88 -14.27
C GLN A 128 9.92 -19.06 -13.29
N ALA A 129 8.98 -19.17 -12.35
CA ALA A 129 8.97 -20.24 -11.37
C ALA A 129 8.94 -21.64 -12.03
N ARG A 130 8.44 -21.73 -13.27
CA ARG A 130 8.45 -22.95 -14.09
C ARG A 130 9.75 -23.17 -14.88
N ILE A 131 10.52 -22.12 -15.16
CA ILE A 131 11.72 -22.19 -15.99
C ILE A 131 12.99 -22.37 -15.15
N SER A 132 13.12 -21.65 -14.03
CA SER A 132 14.34 -21.66 -13.24
C SER A 132 14.14 -21.27 -11.78
N ASP A 133 14.93 -21.87 -10.90
CA ASP A 133 15.02 -21.51 -9.50
C ASP A 133 15.84 -20.24 -9.20
N LYS A 134 16.42 -19.60 -10.23
CA LYS A 134 17.16 -18.35 -10.05
C LYS A 134 16.28 -17.15 -10.38
N THR A 135 16.45 -16.04 -9.65
CA THR A 135 15.93 -14.72 -10.06
C THR A 135 16.47 -14.36 -11.45
N PRO A 136 15.65 -13.78 -12.34
CA PRO A 136 16.08 -13.55 -13.69
C PRO A 136 16.91 -12.27 -13.69
N LYS A 137 18.03 -12.27 -14.41
CA LYS A 137 18.98 -11.15 -14.41
C LYS A 137 18.32 -9.81 -14.73
N PHE A 138 17.25 -9.79 -15.53
CA PHE A 138 16.53 -8.55 -15.84
C PHE A 138 15.78 -7.96 -14.62
N MET A 139 15.25 -8.76 -13.69
CA MET A 139 14.59 -8.20 -12.48
C MET A 139 15.61 -7.63 -11.48
N GLU A 140 16.87 -8.04 -11.59
CA GLU A 140 17.97 -7.49 -10.79
C GLU A 140 18.55 -6.20 -11.40
N SER A 141 18.16 -5.88 -12.64
CA SER A 141 18.63 -4.72 -13.39
C SER A 141 18.14 -3.39 -12.81
N ALA A 142 18.93 -2.34 -12.99
CA ALA A 142 18.60 -1.00 -12.50
C ALA A 142 17.37 -0.41 -13.19
N TRP A 143 17.18 -0.69 -14.49
CA TRP A 143 16.03 -0.16 -15.24
C TRP A 143 14.70 -0.76 -14.79
N PHE A 144 14.69 -2.06 -14.44
CA PHE A 144 13.49 -2.71 -13.93
C PHE A 144 13.09 -2.12 -12.57
N ALA A 145 14.06 -1.94 -11.68
CA ALA A 145 13.84 -1.25 -10.40
C ALA A 145 13.35 0.20 -10.60
N ALA A 146 13.83 0.90 -11.63
CA ALA A 146 13.39 2.25 -11.95
C ALA A 146 11.92 2.29 -12.38
N ILE A 147 11.53 1.46 -13.34
CA ILE A 147 10.14 1.40 -13.83
C ILE A 147 9.18 0.99 -12.71
N VAL A 148 9.48 -0.11 -12.01
CA VAL A 148 8.66 -0.60 -10.90
C VAL A 148 8.59 0.42 -9.78
N GLY A 149 9.71 1.07 -9.46
CA GLY A 149 9.78 2.11 -8.44
C GLY A 149 8.90 3.30 -8.79
N VAL A 150 9.08 3.92 -9.96
CA VAL A 150 8.27 5.09 -10.40
C VAL A 150 6.79 4.75 -10.39
N LEU A 151 6.41 3.59 -10.94
CA LEU A 151 5.01 3.14 -10.95
C LEU A 151 4.48 2.94 -9.52
N ALA A 152 5.23 2.27 -8.65
CA ALA A 152 4.85 2.12 -7.25
C ALA A 152 4.69 3.48 -6.54
N GLY A 153 5.55 4.45 -6.85
CA GLY A 153 5.49 5.84 -6.36
C GLY A 153 4.19 6.56 -6.75
N ILE A 154 3.85 6.54 -8.03
CA ILE A 154 2.62 7.14 -8.56
C ILE A 154 1.40 6.51 -7.88
N VAL A 155 1.38 5.17 -7.85
CA VAL A 155 0.26 4.39 -7.34
C VAL A 155 0.06 4.55 -5.83
N THR A 156 1.16 4.59 -5.07
CA THR A 156 1.04 4.82 -3.62
C THR A 156 0.53 6.22 -3.32
N MET A 157 0.94 7.23 -4.09
CA MET A 157 0.49 8.61 -3.87
C MET A 157 -1.00 8.76 -4.20
N MET A 158 -1.43 8.24 -5.35
CA MET A 158 -2.79 8.44 -5.84
C MET A 158 -3.82 7.53 -5.17
N ALA A 159 -3.45 6.32 -4.78
CA ALA A 159 -4.41 5.29 -4.40
C ALA A 159 -4.02 4.50 -3.15
N ASN A 160 -2.86 4.75 -2.52
CA ASN A 160 -2.34 3.88 -1.44
C ASN A 160 -2.26 2.39 -1.83
N ALA A 161 -2.20 2.07 -3.13
CA ALA A 161 -2.44 0.73 -3.65
C ALA A 161 -1.18 0.06 -4.21
N ALA A 162 0.02 0.50 -3.81
CA ALA A 162 1.29 -0.06 -4.31
C ALA A 162 1.65 -1.43 -3.69
N GLY A 163 0.80 -1.93 -2.79
CA GLY A 163 0.94 -3.23 -2.11
C GLY A 163 1.23 -4.42 -3.06
N PRO A 164 0.46 -4.65 -4.13
CA PRO A 164 0.69 -5.73 -5.09
C PRO A 164 1.98 -5.57 -5.84
N ILE A 165 2.31 -4.36 -6.30
CA ILE A 165 3.56 -4.09 -7.02
C ILE A 165 4.75 -4.52 -6.14
N MET A 166 4.75 -4.08 -4.88
CA MET A 166 5.78 -4.49 -3.92
C MET A 166 5.72 -5.97 -3.57
N THR A 167 4.52 -6.53 -3.46
CA THR A 167 4.36 -7.95 -3.14
C THR A 167 4.97 -8.82 -4.23
N VAL A 168 4.68 -8.50 -5.48
CA VAL A 168 5.22 -9.25 -6.62
C VAL A 168 6.73 -9.05 -6.73
N TYR A 169 7.22 -7.83 -6.55
CA TYR A 169 8.65 -7.55 -6.54
C TYR A 169 9.38 -8.38 -5.46
N LEU A 170 8.90 -8.36 -4.22
CA LEU A 170 9.54 -9.07 -3.10
C LEU A 170 9.38 -10.60 -3.21
N LEU A 171 8.24 -11.08 -3.74
CA LEU A 171 8.04 -12.50 -4.05
C LEU A 171 9.00 -12.96 -5.16
N ALA A 172 9.24 -12.11 -6.16
CA ALA A 172 10.22 -12.39 -7.21
C ALA A 172 11.64 -12.46 -6.65
N MET A 173 11.99 -11.65 -5.64
CA MET A 173 13.26 -11.73 -4.92
C MET A 173 13.35 -12.94 -3.95
N ARG A 174 12.29 -13.75 -3.83
CA ARG A 174 12.24 -14.99 -3.02
C ARG A 174 12.62 -14.80 -1.54
N LEU A 175 12.28 -13.64 -0.96
CA LEU A 175 12.61 -13.35 0.43
C LEU A 175 11.86 -14.27 1.41
N PRO A 176 12.51 -14.73 2.50
CA PRO A 176 11.83 -15.34 3.63
C PRO A 176 10.72 -14.41 4.17
N LYS A 177 9.65 -14.98 4.74
CA LYS A 177 8.45 -14.23 5.15
C LYS A 177 8.73 -13.05 6.08
N ASN A 178 9.70 -13.19 7.00
CA ASN A 178 10.05 -12.10 7.92
C ASN A 178 10.84 -11.00 7.21
N GLU A 179 11.71 -11.37 6.28
CA GLU A 179 12.45 -10.42 5.45
C GLU A 179 11.51 -9.69 4.48
N PHE A 180 10.56 -10.42 3.91
CA PHE A 180 9.50 -9.86 3.09
C PHE A 180 8.73 -8.77 3.86
N ILE A 181 8.21 -9.10 5.04
CA ILE A 181 7.40 -8.17 5.84
C ILE A 181 8.25 -7.00 6.34
N GLY A 182 9.45 -7.27 6.88
CA GLY A 182 10.34 -6.23 7.39
C GLY A 182 10.81 -5.26 6.31
N THR A 183 11.14 -5.77 5.11
CA THR A 183 11.51 -4.95 3.97
C THR A 183 10.32 -4.11 3.49
N GLY A 184 9.15 -4.73 3.33
CA GLY A 184 7.92 -4.02 2.95
C GLY A 184 7.52 -2.94 3.96
N ALA A 185 7.65 -3.21 5.26
CA ALA A 185 7.32 -2.28 6.33
C ALA A 185 8.17 -1.00 6.26
N TRP A 186 9.50 -1.12 6.10
CA TRP A 186 10.36 0.04 5.91
C TRP A 186 10.06 0.79 4.60
N TYR A 187 9.84 0.07 3.51
CA TYR A 187 9.48 0.67 2.23
C TYR A 187 8.25 1.57 2.36
N PHE A 188 7.16 1.03 2.90
CA PHE A 188 5.92 1.78 3.05
C PHE A 188 6.01 2.86 4.11
N LEU A 189 6.70 2.64 5.24
CA LEU A 189 6.89 3.67 6.25
C LEU A 189 7.55 4.90 5.65
N ILE A 190 8.67 4.72 4.93
CA ILE A 190 9.44 5.81 4.33
C ILE A 190 8.57 6.58 3.34
N LEU A 191 7.95 5.89 2.38
CA LEU A 191 7.13 6.55 1.37
C LEU A 191 5.89 7.22 1.98
N ASN A 192 5.23 6.58 2.95
CA ASN A 192 4.06 7.16 3.59
C ASN A 192 4.41 8.41 4.40
N CYS A 193 5.55 8.44 5.08
CA CYS A 193 6.07 9.66 5.72
C CYS A 193 6.37 10.77 4.69
N ILE A 194 7.00 10.43 3.56
CA ILE A 194 7.30 11.38 2.49
C ILE A 194 6.01 11.97 1.88
N LYS A 195 4.93 11.19 1.81
CA LYS A 195 3.64 11.64 1.27
C LYS A 195 2.90 12.64 2.16
N VAL A 196 3.15 12.65 3.48
CA VAL A 196 2.44 13.52 4.44
C VAL A 196 2.41 14.99 4.00
N PRO A 197 3.53 15.66 3.66
CA PRO A 197 3.49 17.05 3.21
C PRO A 197 2.63 17.25 1.96
N PHE A 198 2.72 16.35 0.98
CA PHE A 198 1.91 16.41 -0.25
C PHE A 198 0.41 16.24 0.03
N SER A 199 0.03 15.26 0.86
CA SER A 199 -1.37 15.03 1.23
C SER A 199 -1.94 16.14 2.14
N SER A 200 -1.09 16.79 2.92
CA SER A 200 -1.46 17.95 3.75
C SER A 200 -1.67 19.20 2.89
N ASP A 201 -0.80 19.44 1.91
CA ASP A 201 -0.90 20.53 0.94
C ASP A 201 -2.21 20.44 0.11
N LEU A 202 -2.62 19.22 -0.26
CA LEU A 202 -3.90 18.95 -0.91
C LEU A 202 -5.12 19.07 0.01
N GLY A 203 -4.93 19.40 1.30
CA GLY A 203 -5.99 19.52 2.30
C GLY A 203 -6.63 18.20 2.73
N LEU A 204 -6.06 17.06 2.33
CA LEU A 204 -6.59 15.71 2.62
C LEU A 204 -6.24 15.25 4.04
N ILE A 205 -5.12 15.75 4.59
CA ILE A 205 -4.80 15.64 6.02
C ILE A 205 -5.14 16.97 6.68
N ASN A 206 -6.14 16.96 7.55
CA ASN A 206 -6.64 18.13 8.27
C ASN A 206 -7.16 17.69 9.65
N PRO A 207 -7.51 18.62 10.56
CA PRO A 207 -7.95 18.27 11.91
C PRO A 207 -9.13 17.28 11.96
N MET A 208 -10.06 17.37 11.01
CA MET A 208 -11.23 16.47 10.94
C MET A 208 -10.81 15.05 10.55
N THR A 209 -9.97 14.88 9.52
CA THR A 209 -9.49 13.54 9.13
C THR A 209 -8.58 12.93 10.20
N LEU A 210 -7.80 13.75 10.91
CA LEU A 210 -7.00 13.28 12.05
C LEU A 210 -7.86 12.80 13.24
N GLN A 211 -8.98 13.45 13.53
CA GLN A 211 -9.92 12.98 14.56
C GLN A 211 -10.50 11.60 14.22
N ILE A 212 -10.88 11.37 12.96
CA ILE A 212 -11.33 10.05 12.50
C ILE A 212 -10.22 9.01 12.65
N ASN A 213 -8.99 9.38 12.27
CA ASN A 213 -7.84 8.49 12.39
C ASN A 213 -7.54 8.08 13.83
N LEU A 214 -7.68 9.00 14.80
CA LEU A 214 -7.52 8.69 16.22
C LEU A 214 -8.47 7.57 16.69
N ALA A 215 -9.72 7.57 16.22
CA ALA A 215 -10.67 6.52 16.53
C ALA A 215 -10.30 5.17 15.87
N MET A 216 -9.62 5.19 14.72
CA MET A 216 -9.17 3.99 14.03
C MET A 216 -7.90 3.39 14.64
N PHE A 217 -7.01 4.20 15.25
CA PHE A 217 -5.71 3.74 15.74
C PHE A 217 -5.75 2.54 16.69
N PRO A 218 -6.64 2.47 17.71
CA PRO A 218 -6.70 1.28 18.57
C PRO A 218 -6.96 0.00 17.79
N LEU A 219 -7.83 0.05 16.77
CA LEU A 219 -8.15 -1.09 15.93
C LEU A 219 -6.99 -1.45 15.01
N VAL A 220 -6.23 -0.47 14.51
CA VAL A 220 -4.98 -0.71 13.78
C VAL A 220 -3.98 -1.47 14.64
N VAL A 221 -3.82 -1.07 15.90
CA VAL A 221 -2.91 -1.74 16.85
C VAL A 221 -3.37 -3.18 17.10
N ILE A 222 -4.66 -3.38 17.40
CA ILE A 222 -5.23 -4.73 17.60
C ILE A 222 -5.02 -5.59 16.37
N GLY A 223 -5.29 -5.04 15.18
CA GLY A 223 -5.08 -5.70 13.90
C GLY A 223 -3.62 -6.09 13.71
N ALA A 224 -2.70 -5.18 14.00
CA ALA A 224 -1.26 -5.44 13.89
C ALA A 224 -0.78 -6.55 14.84
N LEU A 225 -1.24 -6.54 16.10
CA LEU A 225 -0.89 -7.61 17.04
C LEU A 225 -1.47 -8.96 16.60
N ALA A 226 -2.71 -8.98 16.09
CA ALA A 226 -3.33 -10.18 15.53
C ALA A 226 -2.56 -10.67 14.29
N GLY A 227 -2.13 -9.76 13.41
CA GLY A 227 -1.33 -10.07 12.22
C GLY A 227 -0.01 -10.74 12.57
N ILE A 228 0.72 -10.21 13.57
CA ILE A 228 1.94 -10.84 14.11
C ILE A 228 1.65 -12.25 14.64
N ALA A 229 0.58 -12.41 15.43
CA ALA A 229 0.23 -13.70 16.03
C ALA A 229 -0.10 -14.77 14.98
N VAL A 230 -0.84 -14.38 13.94
CA VAL A 230 -1.21 -15.26 12.82
C VAL A 230 0.00 -15.60 11.96
N GLN A 231 0.82 -14.60 11.60
CA GLN A 231 1.99 -14.78 10.74
C GLN A 231 2.98 -15.81 11.26
N LYS A 232 3.18 -15.86 12.58
CA LYS A 232 4.05 -16.84 13.24
C LYS A 232 3.64 -18.28 12.93
N ARG A 233 2.34 -18.53 12.78
CA ARG A 233 1.76 -19.85 12.54
C ARG A 233 1.74 -20.25 11.06
N ILE A 234 1.88 -19.28 10.14
CA ILE A 234 1.85 -19.53 8.70
C ILE A 234 3.22 -20.07 8.24
N LYS A 235 3.22 -21.24 7.60
CA LYS A 235 4.44 -21.80 6.95
C LYS A 235 4.81 -20.97 5.71
N GLN A 236 6.10 -20.92 5.35
CA GLN A 236 6.60 -20.10 4.23
C GLN A 236 5.85 -20.35 2.92
N GLU A 237 5.57 -21.61 2.58
CA GLU A 237 4.86 -21.99 1.36
C GLU A 237 3.44 -21.39 1.30
N HIS A 238 2.70 -21.49 2.40
CA HIS A 238 1.36 -20.91 2.51
C HIS A 238 1.40 -19.39 2.46
N PHE A 239 2.43 -18.76 3.07
CA PHE A 239 2.63 -17.32 2.99
C PHE A 239 2.82 -16.87 1.54
N ASN A 240 3.71 -17.55 0.80
CA ASN A 240 3.98 -17.23 -0.60
C ASN A 240 2.72 -17.42 -1.47
N LEU A 241 1.99 -18.53 -1.28
CA LEU A 241 0.78 -18.84 -2.02
C LEU A 241 -0.31 -17.78 -1.79
N VAL A 242 -0.58 -17.42 -0.52
CA VAL A 242 -1.61 -16.43 -0.21
C VAL A 242 -1.22 -15.05 -0.71
N ALA A 243 0.04 -14.64 -0.54
CA ALA A 243 0.52 -13.36 -1.05
C ALA A 243 0.40 -13.27 -2.58
N GLU A 244 0.65 -14.38 -3.29
CA GLU A 244 0.50 -14.48 -4.74
C GLU A 244 -0.96 -14.39 -5.18
N ILE A 245 -1.85 -15.18 -4.58
CA ILE A 245 -3.28 -15.17 -4.89
C ILE A 245 -3.87 -13.78 -4.64
N LEU A 246 -3.53 -13.15 -3.51
CA LEU A 246 -4.04 -11.82 -3.18
C LEU A 246 -3.48 -10.74 -4.11
N ALA A 247 -2.20 -10.84 -4.51
CA ALA A 247 -1.64 -9.94 -5.51
C ALA A 247 -2.35 -10.10 -6.87
N ALA A 248 -2.65 -11.34 -7.27
CA ALA A 248 -3.35 -11.63 -8.53
C ALA A 248 -4.80 -11.14 -8.51
N ALA A 249 -5.53 -11.43 -7.42
CA ALA A 249 -6.89 -10.94 -7.24
C ALA A 249 -6.94 -9.40 -7.22
N ALA A 250 -5.98 -8.75 -6.55
CA ALA A 250 -5.87 -7.30 -6.56
C ALA A 250 -5.55 -6.75 -7.96
N ALA A 251 -4.64 -7.38 -8.71
CA ALA A 251 -4.30 -6.99 -10.08
C ALA A 251 -5.52 -7.07 -11.01
N VAL A 252 -6.26 -8.18 -10.96
CA VAL A 252 -7.49 -8.36 -11.75
C VAL A 252 -8.56 -7.36 -11.35
N LYS A 253 -8.78 -7.14 -10.05
CA LYS A 253 -9.76 -6.18 -9.56
C LYS A 253 -9.43 -4.73 -9.91
N LEU A 254 -8.15 -4.41 -10.13
CA LEU A 254 -7.74 -3.09 -10.61
C LEU A 254 -7.94 -2.94 -12.13
N LEU A 255 -8.06 -4.04 -12.89
CA LEU A 255 -8.30 -3.99 -14.34
C LEU A 255 -9.76 -3.75 -14.73
N ILE A 256 -10.70 -4.18 -13.87
CA ILE A 256 -12.16 -4.10 -14.08
C ILE A 256 -12.78 -2.96 -13.28
#